data_AF-L1P8P7-F1
#
_entry.id   AF-L1P8P7-F1
#
_cell.length_a   1.000
_cell.length_b   1.000
_cell.length_c   1.000
_cell.angle_alpha   90.00
_cell.angle_beta   90.00
_cell.angle_gamma   90.00
#
_symmetry.space_group_name_H-M   'P 1'
#
loop_
_entity.id
_entity.type
_entity.pdbx_description
1 polymer ?
#
loop_
_entity_poly.entity_id
_entity_poly.type
_entity_poly.pdbx_seq_one_letter_code
_entity_poly.pdbx_strand_id
1 'polypeptide(L)'
;MKKSINKQSNSSQAKLQMAMRIAICSFWYLAGWAIGTGTLYSCYNYSIESQGVSLFYSLDKLLLFHCGISVLVFIIILVVHLKRPQYTAFAFVAGFVLRLIAVILFCLPLEKLTNSQPLYELLFIALPTFYFIALETVIAIRLVKSASRQIDKSTN
;
A
#
# COMPACT_ATOMS: atom_id res chain seq x y z
N MET A 1 -32.49 -3.90 -32.91
CA MET A 1 -32.82 -4.01 -31.47
C MET A 1 -31.98 -5.04 -30.71
N LYS A 2 -31.86 -6.30 -31.18
CA LYS A 2 -31.06 -7.35 -30.50
C LYS A 2 -29.57 -7.00 -30.30
N LYS A 3 -28.96 -6.31 -31.27
CA LYS A 3 -27.53 -5.90 -31.25
C LYS A 3 -27.23 -4.81 -30.20
N SER A 4 -28.14 -3.85 -29.97
CA SER A 4 -27.95 -2.80 -28.96
C SER A 4 -28.14 -3.35 -27.54
N ILE A 5 -29.12 -4.25 -27.35
CA ILE A 5 -29.35 -4.94 -26.06
C ILE A 5 -28.12 -5.79 -25.67
N ASN A 6 -27.54 -6.52 -26.64
CA ASN A 6 -26.37 -7.37 -26.38
C ASN A 6 -25.12 -6.54 -26.05
N LYS A 7 -24.92 -5.39 -26.73
CA LYS A 7 -23.82 -4.45 -26.45
C LYS A 7 -23.95 -3.80 -25.06
N GLN A 8 -25.16 -3.41 -24.67
CA GLN A 8 -25.45 -2.84 -23.35
C GLN A 8 -25.21 -3.85 -22.22
N SER A 9 -25.68 -5.09 -22.40
CA SER A 9 -25.48 -6.19 -21.46
C SER A 9 -23.99 -6.50 -21.24
N ASN A 10 -23.22 -6.59 -22.33
CA ASN A 10 -21.79 -6.90 -22.25
C ASN A 10 -20.97 -5.77 -21.59
N SER A 11 -21.35 -4.51 -21.83
CA SER A 11 -20.73 -3.35 -21.15
C SER A 11 -21.02 -3.33 -19.65
N SER A 12 -22.24 -3.66 -19.23
CA SER A 12 -22.62 -3.74 -17.81
C SER A 12 -21.85 -4.85 -17.07
N GLN A 13 -21.75 -6.04 -17.69
CA GLN A 13 -20.99 -7.18 -17.16
C GLN A 13 -19.50 -6.86 -17.00
N ALA A 14 -18.89 -6.14 -17.96
CA ALA A 14 -17.49 -5.73 -17.88
C ALA A 14 -17.23 -4.76 -16.72
N LYS A 15 -18.11 -3.77 -16.51
CA LYS A 15 -18.04 -2.83 -15.37
C LYS A 15 -18.21 -3.54 -14.03
N LEU A 16 -19.15 -4.47 -13.94
CA LEU A 16 -19.37 -5.27 -12.73
C LEU A 16 -18.15 -6.14 -12.40
N GLN A 17 -17.59 -6.82 -13.41
CA GLN A 17 -16.39 -7.65 -13.23
C GLN A 17 -15.18 -6.81 -12.78
N MET A 18 -15.05 -5.57 -13.25
CA MET A 18 -14.01 -4.64 -12.83
C MET A 18 -14.20 -4.21 -11.36
N ALA A 19 -15.41 -3.78 -10.99
CA ALA A 19 -15.73 -3.38 -9.62
C ALA A 19 -15.47 -4.51 -8.62
N MET A 20 -15.88 -5.74 -8.95
CA MET A 20 -15.64 -6.92 -8.11
C MET A 20 -14.15 -7.20 -7.89
N ARG A 21 -13.32 -7.05 -8.92
CA ARG A 21 -11.86 -7.25 -8.80
C ARG A 21 -11.20 -6.20 -7.93
N ILE A 22 -11.64 -4.94 -8.05
CA ILE A 22 -11.16 -3.84 -7.22
C ILE A 22 -11.55 -4.07 -5.76
N ALA A 23 -12.79 -4.51 -5.50
CA ALA A 23 -13.26 -4.85 -4.16
C ALA A 23 -12.41 -5.97 -3.53
N ILE A 24 -12.13 -7.04 -4.29
CA ILE A 24 -11.26 -8.14 -3.84
C ILE A 24 -9.85 -7.63 -3.52
N CYS A 25 -9.25 -6.81 -4.39
CA CYS A 25 -7.92 -6.24 -4.14
C CYS A 25 -7.91 -5.35 -2.90
N SER A 26 -8.95 -4.54 -2.72
CA SER A 26 -9.09 -3.66 -1.55
C SER A 26 -9.27 -4.45 -0.26
N PHE A 27 -10.05 -5.52 -0.28
CA PHE A 27 -10.20 -6.42 0.87
C PHE A 27 -8.86 -7.06 1.27
N TRP A 28 -8.13 -7.63 0.31
CA TRP A 28 -6.81 -8.23 0.58
C TRP A 28 -5.79 -7.20 1.05
N TYR A 29 -5.86 -5.98 0.52
CA TYR A 29 -5.02 -4.89 0.97
C TYR A 29 -5.31 -4.52 2.44
N LEU A 30 -6.57 -4.35 2.81
CA LEU A 30 -6.97 -4.05 4.19
C LEU A 30 -6.57 -5.16 5.16
N ALA A 31 -6.72 -6.43 4.77
CA ALA A 31 -6.29 -7.57 5.57
C ALA A 31 -4.77 -7.56 5.79
N GLY A 32 -3.97 -7.40 4.73
CA GLY A 32 -2.51 -7.30 4.85
C GLY A 32 -2.08 -6.07 5.66
N TRP A 33 -2.77 -4.94 5.48
CA TRP A 33 -2.50 -3.73 6.24
C TRP A 33 -2.76 -3.93 7.74
N ALA A 34 -3.88 -4.57 8.11
CA ALA A 34 -4.20 -4.88 9.50
C ALA A 34 -3.18 -5.87 10.13
N ILE A 35 -2.71 -6.84 9.34
CA ILE A 35 -1.67 -7.77 9.78
C ILE A 35 -0.36 -7.02 10.02
N GLY A 36 0.11 -6.22 9.07
CA GLY A 36 1.36 -5.47 9.20
C GLY A 36 1.36 -4.51 10.39
N THR A 37 0.26 -3.80 10.62
CA THR A 37 0.10 -2.90 11.76
C THR A 37 0.05 -3.65 13.10
N GLY A 38 -0.69 -4.76 13.17
CA GLY A 38 -0.74 -5.61 14.36
C GLY A 38 0.62 -6.24 14.69
N THR A 39 1.35 -6.73 13.69
CA THR A 39 2.70 -7.27 13.88
C THR A 39 3.66 -6.20 14.38
N LEU A 40 3.60 -4.97 13.85
CA LEU A 40 4.42 -3.86 14.31
C LEU A 40 4.13 -3.52 15.78
N TYR A 41 2.84 -3.44 16.15
CA TYR A 41 2.41 -3.19 17.53
C TYR A 41 2.94 -4.25 18.50
N SER A 42 2.76 -5.53 18.18
CA SER A 42 3.22 -6.63 19.03
C SER A 42 4.75 -6.68 19.14
N CYS A 43 5.47 -6.47 18.03
CA CYS A 43 6.93 -6.49 18.02
C CYS A 43 7.51 -5.34 18.85
N TYR A 44 6.94 -4.14 18.74
CA TYR A 44 7.36 -2.97 19.51
C TYR A 44 7.21 -3.20 21.02
N ASN A 45 6.01 -3.62 21.46
CA ASN A 45 5.75 -3.86 22.88
C ASN A 45 6.64 -4.98 23.42
N TYR A 46 6.80 -6.06 22.66
CA TYR A 46 7.71 -7.15 23.02
C TYR A 46 9.16 -6.65 23.17
N SER A 47 9.66 -5.80 22.26
CA SER A 47 11.01 -5.24 22.37
C SER A 47 11.19 -4.33 23.57
N ILE A 48 10.21 -3.52 23.93
CA ILE A 48 10.28 -2.68 25.14
C ILE A 48 10.24 -3.54 26.41
N GLU A 49 9.27 -4.46 26.51
CA GLU A 49 9.05 -5.28 27.71
C GLU A 49 10.17 -6.30 27.95
N SER A 50 10.66 -6.96 26.90
CA SER A 50 11.65 -8.04 27.02
C SER A 50 13.10 -7.58 26.94
N GLN A 51 13.40 -6.53 26.16
CA GLN A 51 14.78 -6.08 25.91
C GLN A 51 15.10 -4.72 26.54
N GLY A 52 14.12 -4.05 27.17
CA GLY A 52 14.32 -2.74 27.79
C GLY A 52 14.73 -1.66 26.79
N VAL A 53 14.39 -1.84 25.51
CA VAL A 53 14.75 -0.93 24.42
C VAL A 53 14.00 0.39 24.62
N SER A 54 14.72 1.50 24.65
CA SER A 54 14.15 2.85 24.71
C SER A 54 14.27 3.51 23.34
N LEU A 55 13.16 3.50 22.58
CA LEU A 55 13.08 4.15 21.27
C LEU A 55 12.72 5.64 21.42
N PHE A 56 13.36 6.48 20.62
CA PHE A 56 13.05 7.89 20.39
C PHE A 56 11.63 8.07 19.83
N TYR A 57 11.23 7.24 18.86
CA TYR A 57 9.86 7.28 18.36
C TYR A 57 8.94 6.43 19.23
N SER A 58 7.88 7.08 19.72
CA SER A 58 6.77 6.36 20.33
C SER A 58 6.06 5.51 19.28
N LEU A 59 5.47 4.40 19.73
CA LEU A 59 4.68 3.49 18.90
C LEU A 59 3.62 4.24 18.07
N ASP A 60 2.94 5.22 18.68
CA ASP A 60 1.90 6.01 18.01
C ASP A 60 2.44 6.77 16.80
N LYS A 61 3.64 7.36 16.92
CA LYS A 61 4.26 8.11 15.82
C LYS A 61 4.66 7.18 14.69
N LEU A 62 5.25 6.03 15.02
CA LEU A 62 5.68 5.04 14.06
C LEU A 62 4.50 4.41 13.32
N LEU A 63 3.45 4.06 14.06
CA LEU A 63 2.23 3.48 13.51
C LEU A 63 1.52 4.50 12.61
N LEU A 64 1.33 5.73 13.09
CA LEU A 64 0.68 6.80 12.30
C LEU A 64 1.45 7.10 11.01
N PHE A 65 2.78 7.11 11.06
CA PHE A 65 3.63 7.31 9.88
C PHE A 65 3.42 6.20 8.84
N HIS A 66 3.61 4.93 9.23
CA HIS A 66 3.50 3.80 8.29
C HIS A 66 2.08 3.61 7.78
N CYS A 67 1.09 3.70 8.66
CA CYS A 67 -0.32 3.64 8.33
C CYS A 67 -0.72 4.75 7.37
N GLY A 68 -0.36 6.00 7.70
CA GLY A 68 -0.72 7.18 6.93
C GLY A 68 -0.17 7.13 5.51
N ILE A 69 1.12 6.80 5.36
CA ILE A 69 1.73 6.67 4.03
C ILE A 69 1.13 5.52 3.27
N SER A 70 0.86 4.37 3.90
CA SER A 70 0.30 3.24 3.17
C SER A 70 -1.10 3.51 2.64
N VAL A 71 -1.96 4.09 3.48
CA VAL A 71 -3.30 4.54 3.04
C VAL A 71 -3.18 5.54 1.90
N LEU A 72 -2.27 6.52 2.00
CA LEU A 72 -2.05 7.52 0.96
C LEU A 72 -1.60 6.89 -0.37
N VAL A 73 -0.60 6.00 -0.35
CA VAL A 73 -0.10 5.31 -1.55
C VAL A 73 -1.20 4.45 -2.17
N PHE A 74 -1.95 3.72 -1.34
CA PHE A 74 -3.05 2.90 -1.82
C PHE A 74 -4.17 3.73 -2.47
N ILE A 75 -4.54 4.87 -1.87
CA ILE A 75 -5.51 5.80 -2.47
C ILE A 75 -5.02 6.31 -3.83
N ILE A 76 -3.75 6.70 -3.94
CA ILE A 76 -3.16 7.17 -5.21
C ILE A 76 -3.29 6.07 -6.29
N ILE A 77 -2.89 4.83 -5.97
CA ILE A 77 -2.99 3.69 -6.88
C ILE A 77 -4.46 3.45 -7.29
N LEU A 78 -5.38 3.47 -6.34
CA LEU A 78 -6.79 3.20 -6.57
C LEU A 78 -7.44 4.29 -7.44
N VAL A 79 -7.19 5.56 -7.15
CA VAL A 79 -7.73 6.70 -7.91
C VAL A 79 -7.22 6.67 -9.35
N VAL A 80 -5.91 6.41 -9.54
CA VAL A 80 -5.35 6.29 -10.90
C VAL A 80 -5.94 5.08 -11.62
N HIS A 81 -6.07 3.93 -10.95
CA HIS A 81 -6.66 2.75 -11.55
C HIS A 81 -8.11 2.98 -12.00
N LEU A 82 -8.91 3.68 -11.19
CA LEU A 82 -10.31 3.99 -11.52
C LEU A 82 -10.44 4.97 -12.69
N LYS A 83 -9.58 5.99 -12.77
CA LYS A 83 -9.65 7.00 -13.84
C LYS A 83 -8.95 6.57 -15.12
N ARG A 84 -7.77 5.97 -15.00
CA ARG A 84 -6.87 5.59 -16.11
C ARG A 84 -6.09 4.31 -15.77
N PRO A 85 -6.71 3.12 -15.92
CA PRO A 85 -6.12 1.83 -15.53
C PRO A 85 -4.72 1.56 -16.11
N GLN A 86 -4.42 2.11 -17.29
CA GLN A 86 -3.13 1.97 -17.98
C GLN A 86 -1.95 2.57 -17.20
N TYR A 87 -2.19 3.58 -16.35
CA TYR A 87 -1.13 4.25 -15.59
C TYR A 87 -0.98 3.74 -14.15
N THR A 88 -1.62 2.62 -13.80
CA THR A 88 -1.59 2.05 -12.43
C THR A 88 -0.14 1.75 -11.97
N ALA A 89 0.72 1.25 -12.87
CA ALA A 89 2.11 0.99 -12.54
C ALA A 89 2.90 2.28 -12.23
N PHE A 90 2.66 3.36 -12.99
CA PHE A 90 3.27 4.66 -12.73
C PHE A 90 2.80 5.26 -11.40
N ALA A 91 1.52 5.07 -11.06
CA ALA A 91 0.97 5.49 -9.75
C ALA A 91 1.66 4.77 -8.58
N PHE A 92 1.91 3.46 -8.73
CA PHE A 92 2.68 2.69 -7.76
C PHE A 92 4.12 3.21 -7.62
N VAL A 93 4.83 3.45 -8.73
CA VAL A 93 6.20 3.99 -8.69
C VAL A 93 6.24 5.36 -8.02
N ALA A 94 5.29 6.25 -8.34
CA ALA A 94 5.17 7.56 -7.68
C ALA A 94 4.93 7.42 -6.17
N GLY A 95 4.04 6.51 -5.75
CA GLY A 95 3.78 6.22 -4.34
C GLY A 95 5.01 5.62 -3.63
N PHE A 96 5.75 4.73 -4.30
CA PHE A 96 7.00 4.17 -3.80
C PHE A 96 8.05 5.26 -3.56
N VAL A 97 8.27 6.15 -4.54
CA VAL A 97 9.20 7.29 -4.39
C VAL A 97 8.77 8.22 -3.26
N LEU A 98 7.47 8.54 -3.18
CA LEU A 98 6.91 9.35 -2.10
C LEU A 98 7.20 8.73 -0.72
N ARG A 99 7.01 7.42 -0.58
CA ARG A 99 7.31 6.68 0.66
C ARG A 99 8.79 6.72 1.00
N LEU A 100 9.69 6.54 0.02
CA LEU A 100 11.13 6.62 0.25
C LEU A 100 11.54 8.01 0.76
N ILE A 101 11.04 9.08 0.12
CA ILE A 101 11.31 10.46 0.56
C ILE A 101 10.81 10.65 1.99
N ALA A 102 9.59 10.21 2.29
CA ALA A 102 9.02 10.37 3.62
C ALA A 102 9.79 9.58 4.69
N VAL A 103 10.29 8.38 4.38
CA VAL A 103 11.16 7.61 5.28
C VAL A 103 12.46 8.34 5.55
N ILE A 104 13.10 8.91 4.52
CA ILE A 104 14.31 9.72 4.69
C ILE A 104 14.03 10.91 5.61
N LEU A 105 12.95 11.66 5.34
CA LEU A 105 12.55 12.80 6.18
C LEU A 105 12.26 12.38 7.63
N PHE A 106 11.68 11.19 7.83
CA PHE A 106 11.40 10.63 9.15
C PHE A 106 12.67 10.18 9.89
N CYS A 107 13.74 9.83 9.16
CA CYS A 107 15.04 9.50 9.75
C CYS A 107 15.89 10.73 10.12
N LEU A 108 15.72 11.89 9.45
CA LEU A 108 16.54 13.08 9.71
C LEU A 108 16.63 13.52 11.18
N PRO A 109 15.56 13.49 12.00
CA PRO A 109 15.63 13.89 13.40
C PRO A 109 16.56 12.99 14.25
N LEU A 110 16.84 11.77 13.79
CA LEU A 110 17.61 10.77 14.54
C LEU A 110 19.10 11.10 14.55
N GLU A 111 19.60 11.79 13.53
CA GLU A 111 21.02 12.17 13.41
C GLU A 111 21.49 13.07 14.55
N LYS A 112 20.55 13.79 15.18
CA LYS A 112 20.84 14.73 16.26
C LYS A 112 20.87 14.09 17.65
N LEU A 113 20.61 12.79 17.76
CA LEU A 113 20.50 12.08 19.03
C LEU A 113 21.78 11.30 19.34
N THR A 114 22.41 11.63 20.47
CA THR A 114 23.68 11.04 20.90
C THR A 114 23.49 9.74 21.72
N ASN A 115 22.26 9.40 22.13
CA ASN A 115 21.97 8.29 23.06
C ASN A 115 20.83 7.36 22.60
N SER A 116 20.43 7.42 21.33
CA SER A 116 19.40 6.51 20.80
C SER A 116 20.04 5.21 20.34
N GLN A 117 19.38 4.06 20.56
CA GLN A 117 19.79 2.77 20.00
C GLN A 117 19.47 2.75 18.48
N PRO A 118 20.39 3.19 17.62
CA PRO A 118 20.04 3.65 16.27
C PRO A 118 19.69 2.49 15.33
N LEU A 119 20.21 1.29 15.62
CA LEU A 119 19.88 0.07 14.90
C LEU A 119 18.42 -0.35 15.12
N TYR A 120 17.92 -0.28 16.36
CA TYR A 120 16.53 -0.64 16.65
C TYR A 120 15.57 0.35 16.00
N GLU A 121 15.86 1.65 16.09
CA GLU A 121 15.09 2.68 15.37
C GLU A 121 15.00 2.40 13.87
N LEU A 122 16.16 2.17 13.25
CA LEU A 122 16.21 1.90 11.81
C LEU A 122 15.43 0.64 11.44
N LEU A 123 15.51 -0.43 12.25
CA LEU A 123 14.74 -1.66 12.02
C LEU A 123 13.23 -1.43 12.09
N PHE A 124 12.78 -0.69 13.10
CA PHE A 124 11.37 -0.34 13.29
C PHE A 124 10.83 0.62 12.22
N ILE A 125 11.71 1.39 11.55
CA ILE A 125 11.35 2.20 10.38
C ILE A 125 11.40 1.37 9.08
N ALA A 126 12.47 0.61 8.86
CA ALA A 126 12.74 -0.06 7.60
C ALA A 126 11.87 -1.32 7.38
N LEU A 127 11.74 -2.20 8.39
CA LEU A 127 11.01 -3.46 8.22
C LEU A 127 9.53 -3.25 7.86
N PRO A 128 8.77 -2.37 8.53
CA PRO A 128 7.40 -2.10 8.13
C PRO A 128 7.32 -1.45 6.75
N THR A 129 8.28 -0.58 6.42
CA THR A 129 8.36 0.04 5.09
C THR A 129 8.43 -1.02 3.99
N PHE A 130 9.34 -2.00 4.09
CA PHE A 130 9.46 -3.08 3.12
C PHE A 130 8.18 -3.93 3.05
N TYR A 131 7.58 -4.24 4.19
CA TYR A 131 6.32 -4.98 4.25
C TYR A 131 5.20 -4.27 3.48
N PHE A 132 4.98 -2.98 3.74
CA PHE A 132 3.93 -2.21 3.07
C PHE A 132 4.23 -2.03 1.57
N ILE A 133 5.49 -1.84 1.18
CA ILE A 133 5.86 -1.79 -0.25
C ILE A 133 5.53 -3.12 -0.94
N ALA A 134 5.87 -4.25 -0.32
CA ALA A 134 5.57 -5.56 -0.89
C ALA A 134 4.05 -5.77 -1.05
N LEU A 135 3.28 -5.39 -0.03
CA LEU A 135 1.82 -5.42 -0.07
C LEU A 135 1.27 -4.56 -1.22
N GLU A 136 1.71 -3.30 -1.32
CA GLU A 136 1.31 -2.35 -2.36
C GLU A 136 1.70 -2.86 -3.75
N THR A 137 2.87 -3.48 -3.89
CA THR A 137 3.36 -4.09 -5.13
C THR A 137 2.44 -5.21 -5.60
N VAL A 138 2.10 -6.15 -4.71
CA VAL A 138 1.20 -7.27 -5.03
C VAL A 138 -0.15 -6.77 -5.52
N ILE A 139 -0.69 -5.73 -4.87
CA ILE A 139 -1.96 -5.11 -5.27
C ILE A 139 -1.84 -4.40 -6.61
N ALA A 140 -0.80 -3.60 -6.81
CA ALA A 140 -0.55 -2.91 -8.08
C ALA A 140 -0.46 -3.89 -9.26
N ILE A 141 0.27 -5.01 -9.09
CA ILE A 141 0.36 -6.08 -10.11
C ILE A 141 -1.02 -6.67 -10.42
N ARG A 142 -1.83 -6.96 -9.40
CA ARG A 142 -3.20 -7.51 -9.59
C ARG A 142 -4.12 -6.55 -10.32
N LEU A 143 -4.01 -5.25 -10.03
CA LEU A 143 -4.77 -4.19 -10.71
C LEU A 143 -4.32 -4.02 -12.16
N VAL A 144 -3.02 -3.95 -12.43
CA VAL A 144 -2.45 -3.88 -13.79
C VAL A 144 -2.89 -5.08 -14.63
N LYS A 145 -2.79 -6.31 -14.10
CA LYS A 145 -3.23 -7.54 -14.78
C LYS A 145 -4.75 -7.57 -15.03
N SER A 146 -5.53 -6.83 -14.24
CA SER A 146 -6.96 -6.71 -14.46
C SER A 146 -7.30 -5.67 -15.54
N ALA A 147 -6.52 -4.59 -15.62
CA ALA A 147 -6.63 -3.60 -16.68
C ALA A 147 -6.28 -4.17 -18.05
N SER A 148 -5.16 -4.91 -18.18
CA SER A 148 -4.71 -5.47 -19.46
C SER A 148 -5.76 -6.40 -20.08
N ARG A 149 -6.31 -7.32 -19.28
CA ARG A 149 -7.37 -8.26 -19.71
C ARG A 149 -8.66 -7.59 -20.20
N GLN A 150 -8.93 -6.36 -19.79
CA GLN A 150 -10.09 -5.61 -20.27
C GLN A 150 -9.83 -4.99 -21.64
N ILE A 151 -8.59 -4.54 -21.89
CA ILE A 151 -8.18 -3.99 -23.18
C ILE A 151 -8.32 -5.08 -24.26
N ASP A 152 -7.77 -6.28 -24.01
CA ASP A 152 -7.83 -7.42 -24.95
C ASP A 152 -9.27 -7.84 -25.30
N LYS A 153 -10.20 -7.74 -24.34
CA LYS A 153 -11.63 -8.04 -24.55
C LYS A 153 -12.39 -6.96 -25.31
N SER A 154 -11.85 -5.74 -25.39
CA SER A 154 -12.48 -4.63 -26.12
C SER A 154 -12.05 -4.56 -27.59
N THR A 155 -10.91 -5.18 -27.91
CA THR A 155 -10.30 -5.20 -29.24
C THR A 155 -10.63 -6.44 -30.07
N ASN A 156 -11.19 -7.49 -29.45
CA ASN A 156 -11.76 -8.70 -30.08
C ASN A 156 -13.29 -8.67 -30.01
#